data_AF-A0A081BD39-F1
#
_entry.id   AF-A0A081BD39-F1
#
_cell.length_a   1.000
_cell.length_b   1.000
_cell.length_c   1.000
_cell.angle_alpha   90.00
_cell.angle_beta   90.00
_cell.angle_gamma   90.00
#
_symmetry.space_group_name_H-M   'P 1'
#
loop_
_entity.id
_entity.type
_entity.pdbx_description
1 polymer ?
#
loop_
_entity_poly.entity_id
_entity_poly.type
_entity_poly.pdbx_seq_one_letter_code
_entity_poly.pdbx_strand_id
1 'polypeptide(L)'
;MAQYENRILDDMAKLFTSAAGAAQGVRQEAETFFRAHFERMIADLDLVSREEFEAVRDMAALAREENEALRARIEALEAAQKKPAAAKAKKTD
;
A
#
# COMPACT_ATOMS: atom_id res chain seq x y z
N MET A 1 -12.38 68.69 -10.00
CA MET A 1 -12.71 67.91 -8.78
C MET A 1 -12.80 66.42 -9.12
N ALA A 2 -11.74 65.80 -9.66
CA ALA A 2 -11.73 64.38 -10.09
C ALA A 2 -10.50 63.61 -9.53
N GLN A 3 -9.95 64.09 -8.40
CA GLN A 3 -8.70 63.58 -7.82
C GLN A 3 -8.94 62.68 -6.60
N TYR A 4 -10.09 62.79 -5.94
CA TYR A 4 -10.37 62.02 -4.71
C TYR A 4 -10.83 60.57 -5.00
N GLU A 5 -11.61 60.36 -6.05
CA GLU A 5 -12.10 59.02 -6.45
C GLU A 5 -10.96 58.09 -6.91
N ASN A 6 -9.95 58.64 -7.59
CA ASN A 6 -8.80 57.88 -8.05
C ASN A 6 -7.89 57.40 -6.90
N ARG A 7 -7.87 58.08 -5.75
CA ARG A 7 -6.93 57.75 -4.67
C ARG A 7 -7.39 56.55 -3.83
N ILE A 8 -8.70 56.43 -3.59
CA ILE A 8 -9.27 55.27 -2.89
C ILE A 8 -9.13 54.01 -3.74
N LEU A 9 -9.37 54.11 -5.06
CA LEU A 9 -9.18 52.99 -5.98
C LEU A 9 -7.71 52.58 -6.11
N ASP A 10 -6.76 53.53 -6.10
CA ASP A 10 -5.32 53.27 -6.12
C ASP A 10 -4.82 52.59 -4.84
N ASP A 11 -5.30 53.04 -3.68
CA ASP A 11 -4.97 52.41 -2.39
C ASP A 11 -5.55 50.99 -2.30
N MET A 12 -6.76 50.76 -2.83
CA MET A 12 -7.31 49.41 -2.97
C MET A 12 -6.50 48.55 -3.94
N ALA A 13 -6.07 49.08 -5.07
CA ALA A 13 -5.24 48.34 -6.04
C ALA A 13 -3.88 47.94 -5.44
N LYS A 14 -3.27 48.83 -4.65
CA LYS A 14 -2.04 48.52 -3.90
C LYS A 14 -2.29 47.44 -2.85
N LEU A 15 -3.38 47.54 -2.08
CA LEU A 15 -3.75 46.52 -1.11
C LEU A 15 -4.03 45.16 -1.77
N PHE A 16 -4.72 45.14 -2.91
CA PHE A 16 -4.95 43.91 -3.67
C PHE A 16 -3.65 43.31 -4.21
N THR A 17 -2.73 44.14 -4.68
CA THR A 17 -1.43 43.68 -5.18
C THR A 17 -0.57 43.11 -4.04
N SER A 18 -0.54 43.79 -2.88
CA SER A 18 0.13 43.31 -1.68
C SER A 18 -0.52 42.04 -1.11
N ALA A 19 -1.85 41.96 -1.10
CA ALA A 19 -2.60 40.80 -0.65
C ALA A 19 -2.43 39.60 -1.60
N ALA A 20 -2.38 39.84 -2.92
CA ALA A 20 -2.10 38.80 -3.91
C ALA A 20 -0.69 38.21 -3.70
N GLY A 21 0.32 39.05 -3.44
CA GLY A 21 1.66 38.59 -3.10
C GLY A 21 1.72 37.79 -1.80
N ALA A 22 1.03 38.26 -0.75
CA ALA A 22 0.93 37.55 0.52
C ALA A 22 0.18 36.21 0.40
N ALA A 23 -0.91 36.16 -0.36
CA ALA A 23 -1.67 34.94 -0.61
C ALA A 23 -0.85 33.88 -1.36
N GLN A 24 0.02 34.31 -2.27
CA GLN A 24 0.93 33.40 -2.96
C GLN A 24 1.98 32.81 -2.01
N GLY A 25 2.52 33.60 -1.07
CA GLY A 25 3.42 33.11 -0.01
C GLY A 25 2.72 32.14 0.95
N VAL A 26 1.53 32.49 1.43
CA VAL A 26 0.72 31.63 2.32
C VAL A 26 0.37 30.31 1.63
N ARG A 27 0.04 30.32 0.34
CA ARG A 27 -0.21 29.09 -0.43
C ARG A 27 1.02 28.18 -0.45
N GLN A 28 2.20 28.75 -0.68
CA GLN A 28 3.44 27.99 -0.77
C GLN A 28 3.81 27.38 0.59
N GLU A 29 3.67 28.14 1.67
CA GLU A 29 3.88 27.66 3.04
C GLU A 29 2.84 26.58 3.43
N ALA A 30 1.57 26.77 3.07
CA ALA A 30 0.52 25.79 3.32
C ALA A 30 0.78 24.47 2.55
N GLU A 31 1.28 24.55 1.31
CA GLU A 31 1.63 23.37 0.52
C GLU A 31 2.81 22.61 1.12
N THR A 32 3.85 23.31 1.58
CA THR A 32 4.98 22.69 2.28
C THR A 32 4.55 22.05 3.60
N PHE A 33 3.73 22.75 4.40
CA PHE A 33 3.20 22.21 5.66
C PHE A 33 2.33 20.97 5.42
N PHE A 34 1.43 21.02 4.43
CA PHE A 34 0.57 19.90 4.09
C PHE A 34 1.36 18.69 3.63
N ARG A 35 2.39 18.89 2.79
CA ARG A 35 3.27 17.81 2.35
C ARG A 35 4.02 17.17 3.52
N ALA A 36 4.61 17.98 4.40
CA ALA A 36 5.29 17.47 5.58
C ALA A 36 4.35 16.71 6.53
N HIS A 37 3.11 17.18 6.70
CA HIS A 37 2.11 16.49 7.50
C HIS A 37 1.67 15.17 6.87
N PHE A 38 1.49 15.14 5.55
CA PHE A 38 1.14 13.94 4.81
C PHE A 38 2.25 12.87 4.83
N GLU A 39 3.51 13.29 4.65
CA GLU A 39 4.67 12.40 4.78
C GLU A 39 4.75 11.78 6.18
N ARG A 40 4.52 12.59 7.23
CA ARG A 40 4.49 12.09 8.60
C ARG A 40 3.34 11.12 8.84
N MET A 41 2.15 11.44 8.34
CA MET A 41 0.99 10.54 8.44
C MET A 41 1.25 9.20 7.75
N ILE A 42 1.85 9.21 6.55
CA ILE A 42 2.24 7.97 5.85
C ILE A 42 3.32 7.22 6.62
N ALA A 43 4.30 7.90 7.20
CA ALA A 43 5.34 7.27 8.00
C ALA A 43 4.78 6.64 9.29
N ASP A 44 3.71 7.23 9.85
CA ASP A 44 3.00 6.70 11.01
C ASP A 44 2.05 5.54 10.65
N LEU A 45 1.71 5.37 9.37
CA LEU A 45 1.00 4.18 8.89
C LEU A 45 2.02 3.04 8.76
N ASP A 46 1.73 1.91 9.42
CA ASP A 46 2.52 0.66 9.36
C ASP A 46 2.36 -0.02 7.99
N LEU A 47 2.87 0.65 6.95
CA LEU A 47 2.79 0.22 5.56
C LEU A 47 3.92 -0.77 5.29
N VAL A 48 3.55 -1.99 4.91
CA VAL A 48 4.49 -3.00 4.43
C VAL A 48 5.12 -2.52 3.14
N SER A 49 6.44 -2.63 3.03
CA SER A 49 7.13 -2.24 1.80
C SER A 49 6.68 -3.12 0.64
N ARG A 50 6.75 -2.58 -0.58
CA ARG A 50 6.41 -3.36 -1.78
C ARG A 50 7.24 -4.65 -1.86
N GLU A 51 8.51 -4.59 -1.50
CA GLU A 51 9.44 -5.73 -1.56
C GLU A 51 9.05 -6.82 -0.56
N GLU A 52 8.73 -6.45 0.69
CA GLU A 52 8.26 -7.41 1.70
C GLU A 52 6.92 -8.03 1.29
N PHE A 53 6.00 -7.23 0.74
CA PHE A 53 4.73 -7.73 0.23
C PHE A 53 4.93 -8.74 -0.90
N GLU A 54 5.80 -8.43 -1.85
CA GLU A 54 6.11 -9.33 -2.97
C GLU A 54 6.81 -10.61 -2.48
N ALA A 55 7.77 -10.50 -1.56
CA ALA A 55 8.43 -11.66 -0.96
C ALA A 55 7.45 -12.58 -0.22
N VAL A 56 6.54 -12.04 0.59
CA VAL A 56 5.52 -12.83 1.31
C VAL A 56 4.50 -13.44 0.34
N ARG A 57 4.10 -12.71 -0.70
CA ARG A 57 3.20 -13.22 -1.73
C ARG A 57 3.80 -14.44 -2.43
N ASP A 58 5.06 -14.34 -2.83
CA ASP A 58 5.75 -15.41 -3.57
C ASP A 58 6.01 -16.61 -2.64
N MET A 59 6.39 -16.37 -1.39
CA MET A 59 6.49 -17.41 -0.35
C MET A 59 5.13 -18.11 -0.13
N ALA A 60 4.03 -17.36 -0.08
CA ALA A 60 2.69 -17.92 0.10
C ALA A 60 2.26 -18.77 -1.11
N ALA A 61 2.64 -18.39 -2.33
CA ALA A 61 2.38 -19.17 -3.54
C ALA A 61 3.16 -20.50 -3.50
N LEU A 62 4.46 -20.45 -3.26
CA LEU A 62 5.31 -21.64 -3.15
C LEU A 62 4.82 -22.59 -2.04
N ALA A 63 4.47 -22.04 -0.87
CA ALA A 63 3.97 -22.83 0.23
C ALA A 63 2.66 -23.56 -0.12
N ARG A 64 1.78 -22.98 -0.95
CA ARG A 64 0.56 -23.66 -1.40
C ARG A 64 0.88 -24.83 -2.33
N GLU A 65 1.77 -24.63 -3.29
CA GLU A 65 2.21 -25.67 -4.21
C GLU A 65 2.88 -26.83 -3.46
N GLU A 66 3.78 -26.52 -2.52
CA GLU A 66 4.42 -27.53 -1.67
C GLU A 66 3.41 -28.29 -0.80
N ASN A 67 2.40 -27.59 -0.26
CA ASN A 67 1.34 -28.23 0.52
C ASN A 67 0.52 -29.22 -0.32
N GLU A 68 0.18 -28.88 -1.56
CA GLU A 68 -0.53 -29.79 -2.46
C GLU A 68 0.32 -31.02 -2.80
N ALA A 69 1.60 -30.83 -3.09
CA ALA A 69 2.53 -31.94 -3.34
C ALA A 69 2.68 -32.85 -2.11
N LEU A 70 2.78 -32.27 -0.90
CA LEU A 70 2.85 -33.02 0.35
C LEU A 70 1.56 -33.79 0.63
N ARG A 71 0.39 -33.19 0.39
CA ARG A 71 -0.90 -33.88 0.50
C ARG A 71 -0.98 -35.11 -0.41
N ALA A 72 -0.60 -34.96 -1.68
CA ALA A 72 -0.58 -36.07 -2.63
C ALA A 72 0.37 -37.21 -2.17
N ARG A 73 1.54 -36.85 -1.61
CA ARG A 73 2.46 -37.84 -1.04
C ARG A 73 1.87 -38.55 0.18
N ILE A 74 1.21 -37.82 1.07
CA ILE A 74 0.55 -38.38 2.25
C ILE A 74 -0.54 -39.36 1.82
N GLU A 75 -1.42 -38.96 0.88
CA GLU A 75 -2.48 -39.82 0.37
C GLU A 75 -1.94 -41.12 -0.26
N ALA A 76 -0.87 -41.02 -1.06
CA ALA A 76 -0.22 -42.19 -1.65
C ALA A 76 0.37 -43.13 -0.58
N LEU A 77 1.01 -42.57 0.44
CA LEU A 77 1.57 -43.35 1.55
C LEU A 77 0.48 -43.99 2.42
N GLU A 78 -0.62 -43.27 2.70
CA GLU A 78 -1.77 -43.81 3.42
C GLU A 78 -2.45 -44.95 2.64
N ALA A 79 -2.59 -44.80 1.32
CA ALA A 79 -3.10 -45.85 0.45
C ALA A 79 -2.19 -47.09 0.44
N ALA A 80 -0.87 -46.88 0.43
CA ALA A 80 0.11 -47.97 0.50
C ALA A 80 0.07 -48.69 1.87
N GLN A 81 -0.06 -47.95 2.97
CA GLN A 81 -0.14 -48.50 4.34
C GLN A 81 -1.45 -49.26 4.59
N LYS A 82 -2.55 -48.92 3.91
CA LYS A 82 -3.80 -49.71 3.96
C LYS A 82 -3.70 -51.04 3.19
N LYS A 83 -2.63 -51.28 2.42
CA LYS A 83 -2.48 -52.44 1.52
C LYS A 83 -1.65 -53.66 2.03
N PRO A 84 -1.58 -54.04 3.33
CA PRO A 84 -0.90 -55.28 3.72
C PRO A 84 -1.83 -56.44 4.13
N ALA A 85 -3.06 -56.51 3.61
CA ALA A 85 -3.96 -57.65 3.88
C ALA A 85 -4.33 -58.50 2.64
N ALA A 86 -4.46 -57.88 1.46
CA ALA A 86 -4.96 -58.59 0.26
C ALA A 86 -3.91 -59.44 -0.47
N ALA A 87 -2.61 -59.19 -0.26
CA ALA A 87 -1.53 -59.90 -0.98
C ALA A 87 -1.05 -61.20 -0.30
N LYS A 88 -1.42 -61.43 0.97
CA LYS A 88 -1.07 -62.68 1.70
C LYS A 88 -2.11 -63.79 1.55
N ALA A 89 -3.33 -63.49 1.08
CA ALA A 89 -4.41 -64.47 0.92
C ALA A 89 -4.44 -65.19 -0.44
N LYS A 90 -3.50 -64.90 -1.36
CA LYS A 90 -3.47 -65.46 -2.73
C LYS A 90 -2.26 -66.37 -3.04
N LYS A 91 -1.47 -66.74 -2.02
CA LYS A 91 -0.28 -67.61 -2.17
C LYS A 91 -0.41 -68.99 -1.50
N THR A 92 -1.61 -69.35 -1.06
CA THR A 92 -1.94 -70.68 -0.52
C THR A 92 -3.21 -71.18 -1.20
N ASP A 93 -3.09 -71.55 -2.47
CA ASP A 93 -3.90 -72.56 -3.17
C ASP A 93 -3.08 -73.05 -4.37
#